data_AF-A0A843DYQ3-F1
#
_entry.id   AF-A0A843DYQ3-F1
#
_cell.length_a   1.000
_cell.length_b   1.000
_cell.length_c   1.000
_cell.angle_alpha   90.00
_cell.angle_beta   90.00
_cell.angle_gamma   90.00
#
_symmetry.space_group_name_H-M   'P 1'
#
loop_
_entity.id
_entity.type
_entity.pdbx_description
1 polymer ?
#
loop_
_entity_poly.entity_id
_entity_poly.type
_entity_poly.pdbx_seq_one_letter_code
_entity_poly.pdbx_strand_id
1 'polypeptide(L)'
;PGFSADLTEKGRRDAYLAGERIRYPLDLVMASPSPRAISTAMAIREGNGSHAKLVIEEQLAEPGLGMYTDFSDAMRAFFLCIRSIIDENRAETIVAATHNYVVEYVAEVFRCRNAEPDLLEGITVNLEDFFQVCESL
;
A
#
# COMPACT_ATOMS: atom_id res chain seq x y z
N PRO A 1 -4.43 22.72 -1.27
CA PRO A 1 -2.99 22.93 -0.99
C PRO A 1 -2.71 22.87 0.52
N GLY A 2 -2.31 21.72 1.04
CA GLY A 2 -2.09 21.56 2.47
C GLY A 2 -1.48 20.22 2.82
N PHE A 3 -0.23 20.26 3.30
CA PHE A 3 0.48 19.21 4.05
C PHE A 3 0.66 17.83 3.39
N SER A 4 1.43 17.79 2.29
CA SER A 4 2.31 16.65 2.08
C SER A 4 3.66 16.98 2.72
N ALA A 5 3.79 16.74 4.02
CA ALA A 5 5.12 16.75 4.63
C ALA A 5 5.97 15.67 3.94
N ASP A 6 7.15 16.05 3.47
CA ASP A 6 8.12 15.10 2.93
C ASP A 6 8.51 14.07 3.99
N LEU A 7 8.96 12.90 3.53
CA LEU A 7 9.40 11.83 4.43
C LEU A 7 10.62 12.30 5.23
N THR A 8 10.59 12.14 6.55
CA THR A 8 11.74 12.47 7.41
C THR A 8 12.92 11.52 7.15
N GLU A 9 14.13 11.91 7.55
CA GLU A 9 15.30 11.03 7.45
C GLU A 9 15.09 9.71 8.21
N LYS A 10 14.48 9.77 9.40
CA LYS A 10 14.05 8.59 10.16
C LYS A 10 13.04 7.76 9.37
N GLY A 11 11.98 8.37 8.84
CA GLY A 11 10.96 7.67 8.06
C GLY A 11 11.52 6.98 6.82
N ARG A 12 12.47 7.62 6.12
CA ARG A 12 13.18 7.01 4.98
C ARG A 12 14.02 5.81 5.43
N ARG A 13 14.76 5.94 6.53
CA ARG A 13 15.57 4.85 7.08
C ARG A 13 14.71 3.67 7.52
N ASP A 14 13.60 3.93 8.21
CA ASP A 14 12.67 2.90 8.67
C ASP A 14 12.06 2.14 7.47
N ALA A 15 11.68 2.86 6.41
CA ALA A 15 11.19 2.26 5.16
C ALA A 15 12.26 1.41 4.45
N TYR A 16 13.51 1.86 4.41
CA TYR A 16 14.63 1.08 3.88
C TYR A 16 14.84 -0.22 4.67
N LEU A 17 14.88 -0.14 6.00
CA LEU A 17 15.03 -1.31 6.87
C LEU A 17 13.84 -2.29 6.75
N ALA A 18 12.63 -1.78 6.48
CA ALA A 18 11.49 -2.63 6.16
C ALA A 18 11.73 -3.41 4.86
N GLY A 19 12.28 -2.76 3.83
CA GLY A 19 12.72 -3.43 2.59
C GLY A 19 13.73 -4.54 2.83
N GLU A 20 14.76 -4.32 3.66
CA GLU A 20 15.78 -5.34 3.99
C GLU A 20 15.20 -6.59 4.68
N ARG A 21 14.06 -6.46 5.37
CA ARG A 21 13.39 -7.59 6.04
C ARG A 21 12.66 -8.50 5.05
N ILE A 22 12.29 -7.98 3.88
CA ILE A 22 11.63 -8.75 2.82
C ILE A 22 12.69 -9.61 2.14
N ARG A 23 12.67 -10.93 2.40
CA ARG A 23 13.72 -11.87 1.97
C ARG A 23 13.55 -12.41 0.55
N TYR A 24 12.47 -12.04 -0.12
CA TYR A 24 12.14 -12.48 -1.46
C TYR A 24 12.08 -11.25 -2.40
N PRO A 25 12.34 -11.44 -3.70
CA PRO A 25 12.29 -10.33 -4.65
C PRO A 25 10.86 -9.81 -4.79
N LEU A 26 10.70 -8.48 -4.80
CA LEU A 26 9.43 -7.85 -5.15
C LEU A 26 9.27 -7.81 -6.67
N ASP A 27 8.08 -8.15 -7.17
CA ASP A 27 7.71 -7.95 -8.57
C ASP A 27 7.22 -6.51 -8.79
N LEU A 28 6.49 -5.99 -7.79
CA LEU A 28 5.78 -4.73 -7.88
C LEU A 28 5.84 -3.96 -6.56
N VAL A 29 6.03 -2.66 -6.67
CA VAL A 29 5.81 -1.71 -5.58
C VAL A 29 4.78 -0.69 -6.04
N MET A 30 3.75 -0.47 -5.22
CA MET A 30 2.69 0.49 -5.48
C MET A 30 2.76 1.62 -4.45
N ALA A 31 2.36 2.82 -4.85
CA ALA A 31 2.30 3.97 -3.95
C ALA A 31 1.05 4.82 -4.24
N SER A 32 0.50 5.43 -3.20
CA SER A 32 -0.41 6.56 -3.37
C SER A 32 0.32 7.73 -4.07
N PRO A 33 -0.39 8.65 -4.72
CA PRO A 33 0.21 9.81 -5.39
C PRO A 33 0.85 10.81 -4.42
N SER A 34 0.76 10.58 -3.11
CA SER A 34 1.39 11.46 -2.13
C SER A 34 2.93 11.34 -2.18
N PRO A 35 3.68 12.47 -2.20
CA PRO A 35 5.14 12.46 -2.21
C PRO A 35 5.78 11.59 -1.11
N ARG A 36 5.16 11.55 0.08
CA ARG A 36 5.60 10.69 1.19
C ARG A 36 5.43 9.20 0.87
N ALA A 37 4.30 8.78 0.30
CA ALA A 37 4.06 7.38 -0.03
C ALA A 37 5.01 6.91 -1.16
N ILE A 38 5.21 7.76 -2.17
CA ILE A 38 6.18 7.51 -3.24
C ILE A 38 7.59 7.35 -2.65
N SER A 39 8.01 8.26 -1.77
CA SER A 39 9.33 8.20 -1.12
C SER A 39 9.49 6.93 -0.27
N THR A 40 8.46 6.53 0.48
CA THR A 40 8.46 5.30 1.27
C THR A 40 8.58 4.07 0.36
N ALA A 41 7.78 3.99 -0.70
CA ALA A 41 7.83 2.90 -1.69
C ALA A 41 9.22 2.77 -2.33
N MET A 42 9.83 3.89 -2.70
CA MET A 42 11.19 3.91 -3.25
C MET A 42 12.22 3.41 -2.24
N ALA A 43 12.13 3.82 -0.97
CA ALA A 43 13.05 3.37 0.08
C ALA A 43 12.90 1.87 0.37
N ILE A 44 11.68 1.34 0.40
CA ILE A 44 11.43 -0.11 0.56
C ILE A 44 12.04 -0.88 -0.61
N ARG A 45 11.80 -0.42 -1.84
CA ARG A 45 12.39 -1.02 -3.06
C ARG A 45 13.92 -1.00 -3.00
N GLU A 46 14.51 0.11 -2.56
CA GLU A 46 15.94 0.27 -2.36
C GLU A 46 16.48 -0.75 -1.34
N GLY A 47 15.85 -0.85 -0.17
CA GLY A 47 16.26 -1.78 0.90
C GLY A 47 16.06 -3.26 0.57
N ASN A 48 15.02 -3.61 -0.16
CA ASN A 48 14.82 -4.98 -0.66
C ASN A 48 15.87 -5.36 -1.73
N GLY A 49 16.49 -4.37 -2.37
CA GLY A 49 17.46 -4.58 -3.45
C GLY A 49 16.83 -5.06 -4.77
N SER A 50 15.50 -4.96 -4.91
CA SER A 50 14.81 -5.36 -6.14
C SER A 50 14.71 -4.22 -7.16
N HIS A 51 14.63 -4.59 -8.43
CA HIS A 51 14.29 -3.67 -9.51
C HIS A 51 12.78 -3.60 -9.79
N ALA A 52 11.95 -4.01 -8.82
CA ALA A 52 10.49 -4.04 -8.89
C ALA A 52 9.92 -2.80 -9.58
N LYS A 53 8.90 -2.98 -10.43
CA LYS A 53 8.24 -1.85 -11.08
C LYS A 53 7.56 -0.99 -10.01
N LEU A 54 7.70 0.34 -10.11
CA LEU A 54 6.95 1.27 -9.28
C LEU A 54 5.69 1.71 -10.03
N VAL A 55 4.52 1.53 -9.42
CA VAL A 55 3.23 2.02 -9.91
C VAL A 55 2.67 3.05 -8.92
N ILE A 56 2.27 4.20 -9.43
CA ILE A 56 1.61 5.24 -8.64
C ILE A 56 0.12 5.16 -8.96
N GLU A 57 -0.72 4.99 -7.93
CA GLU A 57 -2.15 4.79 -8.11
C GLU A 57 -2.99 5.70 -7.20
N GLU A 58 -3.94 6.41 -7.79
CA GLU A 58 -4.84 7.35 -7.13
C GLU A 58 -5.77 6.65 -6.14
N GLN A 59 -6.20 5.42 -6.43
CA GLN A 59 -7.04 4.62 -5.53
C GLN A 59 -6.30 4.22 -4.25
N LEU A 60 -4.96 4.27 -4.22
CA LEU A 60 -4.18 4.11 -2.99
C LEU A 60 -4.16 5.39 -2.13
N ALA A 61 -4.69 6.51 -2.60
CA ALA A 61 -4.84 7.70 -1.78
C ALA A 61 -5.87 7.49 -0.67
N GLU A 62 -5.73 8.25 0.41
CA GLU A 62 -6.70 8.23 1.49
C GLU A 62 -8.05 8.73 0.96
N PRO A 63 -9.16 7.99 1.20
CA PRO A 63 -10.49 8.48 0.89
C PRO A 63 -10.68 9.84 1.56
N GLY A 64 -10.93 10.90 0.80
CA GLY A 64 -11.32 12.16 1.41
C GLY A 64 -12.62 11.93 2.20
N LEU A 65 -12.68 12.45 3.43
CA LEU A 65 -13.88 12.39 4.26
C LEU A 65 -15.08 12.94 3.46
N GLY A 66 -16.06 12.07 3.15
CA GLY A 66 -17.25 12.42 2.37
C GLY A 66 -17.15 12.28 0.84
N MET A 67 -16.04 11.75 0.30
CA MET A 67 -15.88 11.49 -1.15
C MET A 67 -16.72 10.32 -1.66
N TYR A 68 -17.12 9.42 -0.77
CA TYR A 68 -17.94 8.27 -1.11
C TYR A 68 -19.29 8.38 -0.42
N THR A 69 -20.37 8.37 -1.22
CA THR A 69 -21.75 8.34 -0.71
C THR A 69 -22.08 7.01 -0.05
N ASP A 70 -21.42 5.93 -0.50
CA ASP A 70 -21.45 4.60 0.11
C ASP A 70 -20.01 4.09 0.27
N PHE A 71 -19.66 3.74 1.50
CA PHE A 71 -18.33 3.28 1.88
C PHE A 71 -17.99 1.91 1.29
N SER A 72 -18.99 1.07 0.98
CA SER A 72 -18.78 -0.25 0.38
C SER A 72 -18.28 -0.17 -1.07
N ASP A 73 -18.87 0.71 -1.88
CA ASP A 73 -18.50 0.92 -3.28
C ASP A 73 -17.07 1.44 -3.44
N ALA A 74 -16.66 2.35 -2.56
CA ALA A 74 -15.29 2.87 -2.49
C ALA A 74 -14.25 1.75 -2.38
N MET A 75 -14.57 0.79 -1.52
CA MET A 75 -13.67 -0.29 -1.17
C MET A 75 -13.67 -1.39 -2.21
N ARG A 76 -14.83 -1.67 -2.80
CA ARG A 76 -14.91 -2.51 -4.00
C ARG A 76 -14.06 -1.94 -5.13
N ALA A 77 -14.15 -0.63 -5.38
CA ALA A 77 -13.34 0.05 -6.40
C ALA A 77 -11.83 -0.03 -6.08
N PHE A 78 -11.44 0.15 -4.82
CA PHE A 78 -10.07 -0.03 -4.36
C PHE A 78 -9.55 -1.44 -4.67
N PHE A 79 -10.24 -2.48 -4.23
CA PHE A 79 -9.78 -3.87 -4.43
C PHE A 79 -9.76 -4.27 -5.91
N LEU A 80 -10.76 -3.85 -6.70
CA LEU A 80 -10.78 -4.10 -8.14
C LEU A 80 -9.59 -3.41 -8.85
N CYS A 81 -9.27 -2.18 -8.46
CA CYS A 81 -8.12 -1.45 -8.99
C CYS A 81 -6.80 -2.19 -8.67
N ILE A 82 -6.58 -2.55 -7.40
CA ILE A 82 -5.39 -3.30 -6.99
C ILE A 82 -5.28 -4.62 -7.75
N ARG A 83 -6.37 -5.37 -7.87
CA ARG A 83 -6.39 -6.62 -8.61
C ARG A 83 -6.07 -6.44 -10.10
N SER A 84 -6.62 -5.41 -10.76
CA SER A 84 -6.30 -5.09 -12.15
C SER A 84 -4.79 -4.85 -12.33
N ILE A 85 -4.19 -4.08 -11.43
CA ILE A 85 -2.75 -3.79 -11.46
C ILE A 85 -1.94 -5.09 -11.26
N ILE A 86 -2.33 -5.95 -10.32
CA ILE A 86 -1.66 -7.23 -10.09
C ILE A 86 -1.72 -8.11 -11.34
N ASP A 87 -2.90 -8.26 -11.92
CA ASP A 87 -3.15 -9.09 -13.10
C ASP A 87 -2.39 -8.58 -14.34
N GLU A 88 -2.42 -7.27 -14.58
CA GLU A 88 -1.72 -6.62 -15.69
C GLU A 88 -0.20 -6.76 -15.59
N ASN A 89 0.34 -6.74 -14.37
CA ASN A 89 1.78 -6.85 -14.13
C ASN A 89 2.24 -8.29 -13.88
N ARG A 90 1.30 -9.25 -13.77
CA ARG A 90 1.58 -10.64 -13.36
C ARG A 90 2.43 -10.71 -12.09
N ALA A 91 2.14 -9.82 -11.14
CA ALA A 91 2.91 -9.68 -9.92
C ALA A 91 2.46 -10.72 -8.89
N GLU A 92 3.39 -11.47 -8.31
CA GLU A 92 3.11 -12.42 -7.24
C GLU A 92 3.44 -11.81 -5.87
N THR A 93 4.50 -11.00 -5.82
CA THR A 93 4.96 -10.35 -4.60
C THR A 93 4.91 -8.83 -4.73
N ILE A 94 4.08 -8.20 -3.90
CA ILE A 94 3.75 -6.79 -4.00
C ILE A 94 3.89 -6.10 -2.66
N VAL A 95 4.40 -4.86 -2.67
CA VAL A 95 4.28 -3.92 -1.54
C VAL A 95 3.44 -2.72 -1.97
N ALA A 96 2.57 -2.23 -1.08
CA ALA A 96 1.81 -1.00 -1.30
C ALA A 96 2.09 0.02 -0.19
N ALA A 97 2.55 1.22 -0.56
CA ALA A 97 2.68 2.35 0.35
C ALA A 97 1.45 3.26 0.24
N THR A 98 0.69 3.38 1.33
CA THR A 98 -0.56 4.16 1.40
C THR A 98 -0.66 4.90 2.75
N HIS A 99 -1.86 5.10 3.28
CA HIS A 99 -2.16 5.86 4.50
C HIS A 99 -2.79 4.97 5.57
N ASN A 100 -2.57 5.31 6.85
CA ASN A 100 -2.98 4.49 8.00
C ASN A 100 -4.46 4.08 7.96
N TYR A 101 -5.35 4.95 7.50
CA TYR A 101 -6.77 4.62 7.40
C TYR A 101 -7.05 3.49 6.38
N VAL A 102 -6.42 3.55 5.20
CA VAL A 102 -6.53 2.51 4.15
C VAL A 102 -5.95 1.19 4.64
N VAL A 103 -4.81 1.28 5.31
CA VAL A 103 -4.09 0.20 5.99
C VAL A 103 -4.98 -0.54 6.99
N GLU A 104 -5.55 0.18 7.96
CA GLU A 104 -6.37 -0.37 9.04
C GLU A 104 -7.63 -1.03 8.46
N TYR A 105 -8.20 -0.40 7.44
CA TYR A 105 -9.36 -0.91 6.76
C TYR A 105 -9.09 -2.22 6.00
N VAL A 106 -8.03 -2.28 5.20
CA VAL A 106 -7.63 -3.51 4.50
C VAL A 106 -7.40 -4.62 5.52
N ALA A 107 -6.70 -4.33 6.62
CA ALA A 107 -6.50 -5.31 7.69
C ALA A 107 -7.82 -5.83 8.27
N GLU A 108 -8.80 -4.95 8.49
CA GLU A 108 -10.12 -5.34 9.00
C GLU A 108 -10.90 -6.20 8.00
N VAL A 109 -10.89 -5.87 6.70
CA VAL A 109 -11.52 -6.69 5.66
C VAL A 109 -10.95 -8.11 5.63
N PHE A 110 -9.62 -8.24 5.71
CA PHE A 110 -8.97 -9.55 5.74
C PHE A 110 -9.23 -10.32 7.04
N ARG A 111 -9.36 -9.63 8.18
CA ARG A 111 -9.72 -10.27 9.47
C ARG A 111 -11.16 -10.74 9.48
N CYS A 112 -12.09 -9.94 8.99
CA CYS A 112 -13.51 -10.24 9.04
C CYS A 112 -13.93 -11.32 8.05
N ARG A 113 -13.16 -11.59 6.97
CA ARG A 113 -13.41 -12.58 5.89
C ARG A 113 -14.83 -12.60 5.28
N ASN A 114 -15.70 -11.68 5.68
CA ASN A 114 -17.15 -11.71 5.40
C ASN A 114 -17.61 -10.50 4.58
N ALA A 115 -16.71 -9.58 4.22
CA ALA A 115 -17.10 -8.41 3.44
C ALA A 115 -17.28 -8.75 1.96
N GLU A 116 -16.30 -9.39 1.31
CA GLU A 116 -16.39 -9.82 -0.11
C GLU A 116 -15.39 -10.96 -0.44
N PRO A 117 -15.80 -12.24 -0.38
CA PRO A 117 -14.88 -13.37 -0.58
C PRO A 117 -14.26 -13.42 -1.99
N ASP A 118 -14.99 -13.02 -3.03
CA ASP A 118 -14.55 -13.07 -4.43
C ASP A 118 -13.45 -12.03 -4.76
N LEU A 119 -13.38 -10.94 -3.98
CA LEU A 119 -12.34 -9.91 -4.14
C LEU A 119 -11.00 -10.33 -3.54
N LEU A 120 -11.02 -11.25 -2.56
CA LEU A 120 -9.84 -11.68 -1.80
C LEU A 120 -9.34 -13.07 -2.23
N GLU A 121 -10.06 -13.74 -3.14
CA GLU A 121 -9.66 -15.05 -3.65
C GLU A 121 -8.28 -14.99 -4.30
N GLY A 122 -7.36 -15.84 -3.84
CA GLY A 122 -5.98 -15.89 -4.32
C GLY A 122 -5.05 -14.82 -3.75
N ILE A 123 -5.55 -13.84 -3.00
CA ILE A 123 -4.72 -12.79 -2.37
C ILE A 123 -4.43 -13.18 -0.92
N THR A 124 -3.15 -13.32 -0.59
CA THR A 124 -2.71 -13.46 0.81
C THR A 124 -2.07 -12.15 1.25
N VAL A 125 -2.58 -11.56 2.33
CA VAL A 125 -1.95 -10.41 2.99
C VAL A 125 -1.21 -10.88 4.22
N ASN A 126 0.09 -10.62 4.27
CA ASN A 126 0.86 -10.79 5.49
C ASN A 126 0.71 -9.55 6.38
N LEU A 127 -0.16 -9.64 7.39
CA LEU A 127 -0.36 -8.57 8.37
C LEU A 127 0.80 -8.44 9.37
N GLU A 128 1.75 -9.38 9.41
CA GLU A 128 2.96 -9.25 10.24
C GLU A 128 4.01 -8.34 9.57
N ASP A 129 3.92 -8.16 8.24
CA ASP A 129 4.74 -7.22 7.46
C ASP A 129 4.11 -5.82 7.40
N PHE A 130 3.15 -5.55 8.28
CA PHE A 130 2.50 -4.26 8.38
C PHE A 130 3.41 -3.23 9.05
N PHE A 131 4.14 -2.47 8.25
CA PHE A 131 4.96 -1.38 8.75
C PHE A 131 4.18 -0.07 8.73
N GLN A 132 3.70 0.36 9.90
CA GLN A 132 3.28 1.75 10.09
C GLN A 132 4.54 2.62 10.11
N VAL A 133 4.95 3.13 8.94
CA VAL A 133 6.01 4.15 8.85
C VAL A 133 5.37 5.51 9.17
N CYS A 134 4.98 5.73 10.42
CA CYS A 134 4.54 7.04 10.88
C CYS A 134 5.12 7.34 12.26
N GLU A 135 6.14 8.18 12.27
CA GLU A 135 6.24 9.26 13.24
C GLU A 135 6.49 10.55 12.45
N SER A 136 5.44 11.33 12.24
CA SER A 136 5.60 12.76 11.98
C SER A 136 5.30 13.48 13.29
N LEU A 137 6.35 14.11 13.83
CA LEU A 137 6.44 15.15 14.87
C LEU A 137 5.21 15.39 15.76
#